data_AF-A0A1Q6DVG7-F1
#
_entry.id   AF-A0A1Q6DVG7-F1
#
_cell.length_a   1.000
_cell.length_b   1.000
_cell.length_c   1.000
_cell.angle_alpha   90.00
_cell.angle_beta   90.00
_cell.angle_gamma   90.00
#
_symmetry.space_group_name_H-M   'P 1'
#
loop_
_entity.id
_entity.type
_entity.pdbx_description
1 polymer ?
#
loop_
_entity_poly.entity_id
_entity_poly.type
_entity_poly.pdbx_seq_one_letter_code
_entity_poly.pdbx_strand_id
1 'polypeptide(L)' 'MNINVLKDYLNEIIEKYRDQILNQKQVFSKKQPSVENFSMEIWKEIYSKKLPNRIQELEVKVKEDSKSYASFHKEV' A
#
# COMPACT_ATOMS: atom_id res chain seq x y z
N MET A 1 -2.38 -3.34 16.82
CA MET A 1 -3.45 -3.78 15.88
C MET A 1 -3.53 -5.30 15.93
N ASN A 2 -4.69 -5.91 15.63
CA ASN A 2 -4.77 -7.37 15.49
C ASN A 2 -4.19 -7.76 14.11
N ILE A 3 -3.28 -8.74 14.09
CA ILE A 3 -2.61 -9.17 12.86
C ILE A 3 -3.59 -9.72 11.81
N ASN A 4 -4.69 -10.35 12.22
CA ASN A 4 -5.69 -10.89 11.30
C ASN A 4 -6.43 -9.77 10.56
N VAL A 5 -6.78 -8.70 11.26
CA VAL A 5 -7.40 -7.52 10.64
C VAL A 5 -6.45 -6.88 9.61
N LEU A 6 -5.14 -6.84 9.91
CA LEU A 6 -4.16 -6.33 8.95
C LEU A 6 -4.06 -7.24 7.71
N LYS A 7 -4.09 -8.56 7.91
CA LYS A 7 -4.11 -9.53 6.80
C LYS A 7 -5.35 -9.35 5.93
N ASP A 8 -6.52 -9.11 6.53
CA ASP A 8 -7.75 -8.88 5.77
C ASP A 8 -7.63 -7.63 4.89
N TYR A 9 -7.11 -6.52 5.44
CA TYR A 9 -6.86 -5.31 4.64
C TYR A 9 -5.83 -5.52 3.54
N LEU A 10 -4.77 -6.28 3.80
CA LEU A 10 -3.77 -6.61 2.78
C LEU A 10 -4.36 -7.51 1.68
N ASN A 11 -5.23 -8.46 2.04
CA ASN A 11 -5.91 -9.31 1.07
C ASN A 11 -6.83 -8.49 0.16
N GLU A 12 -7.60 -7.55 0.72
CA GLU A 12 -8.42 -6.63 -0.09
C GLU A 12 -7.57 -5.84 -1.10
N ILE A 13 -6.41 -5.34 -0.67
CA ILE A 13 -5.47 -4.60 -1.54
C ILE A 13 -4.91 -5.54 -2.62
N ILE A 14 -4.52 -6.76 -2.25
CA ILE A 14 -4.03 -7.77 -3.21
C ILE A 14 -5.10 -8.05 -4.27
N GLU A 15 -6.33 -8.35 -3.88
CA GLU A 15 -7.41 -8.64 -4.83
C GLU A 15 -7.75 -7.44 -5.73
N LYS A 16 -7.59 -6.21 -5.22
CA LYS A 16 -7.81 -4.98 -6.01
C LYS A 16 -6.79 -4.76 -7.14
N TYR A 17 -5.54 -5.16 -6.93
CA TYR A 17 -4.41 -4.88 -7.82
C TYR A 17 -3.86 -6.11 -8.55
N ARG A 18 -4.17 -7.34 -8.10
CA ARG A 18 -3.73 -8.58 -8.74
C ARG A 18 -4.26 -8.66 -10.17
N ASP A 19 -3.37 -9.02 -11.10
CA ASP A 19 -3.67 -9.16 -12.53
C ASP A 19 -4.23 -7.88 -13.16
N GLN A 20 -3.86 -6.71 -12.64
CA GLN A 20 -4.28 -5.41 -13.15
C GLN A 20 -3.09 -4.62 -13.71
N ILE A 21 -3.35 -3.84 -14.76
CA ILE A 21 -2.38 -2.87 -15.28
C ILE A 21 -2.51 -1.57 -14.48
N LEU A 22 -1.49 -1.24 -13.68
CA LEU A 22 -1.53 -0.06 -12.79
C LEU A 22 -1.78 1.25 -13.55
N ASN A 23 -1.22 1.41 -14.76
CA ASN A 23 -1.44 2.57 -15.64
C ASN A 23 -2.92 2.87 -15.92
N GLN A 24 -3.80 1.87 -15.84
CA GLN A 24 -5.24 2.01 -16.13
C GLN A 24 -6.07 2.34 -14.89
N LYS A 25 -5.48 2.27 -13.68
CA LYS A 25 -6.19 2.60 -12.45
C LYS A 25 -6.24 4.11 -12.27
N GLN A 26 -7.42 4.61 -11.87
CA GLN A 26 -7.66 6.04 -11.68
C GLN A 26 -6.67 6.71 -10.70
N VAL A 27 -6.21 5.98 -9.68
CA VAL A 27 -5.24 6.47 -8.69
C VAL A 27 -3.88 6.85 -9.31
N PHE A 28 -3.55 6.31 -10.48
CA PHE A 28 -2.35 6.62 -11.26
C PHE A 28 -2.62 7.50 -12.49
N SER A 29 -3.84 8.00 -12.70
CA SER A 29 -4.17 8.82 -13.88
C SER A 29 -3.34 10.12 -14.03
N LYS A 30 -2.80 10.63 -12.91
CA LYS A 30 -1.97 11.84 -12.85
C LYS A 30 -0.56 11.58 -12.31
N LYS A 31 -0.16 10.31 -12.16
CA LYS A 31 1.12 9.92 -11.56
C LYS A 31 1.68 8.69 -12.28
N GLN A 32 2.99 8.65 -12.48
CA GLN A 32 3.64 7.43 -12.97
C GLN A 32 3.42 6.28 -11.97
N PRO A 33 2.97 5.08 -12.39
CA PRO A 33 2.84 3.94 -11.48
C PRO A 33 4.20 3.26 -11.26
N SER A 34 5.11 4.00 -10.64
CA SER A 34 6.35 3.46 -10.12
C SER A 34 6.11 2.71 -8.81
N VAL A 35 7.10 1.92 -8.37
CA VAL A 35 7.04 1.16 -7.11
C VAL A 35 6.92 2.09 -5.90
N GLU A 36 7.56 3.26 -5.94
CA GLU A 36 7.48 4.30 -4.91
C GLU A 36 6.04 4.84 -4.81
N ASN A 37 5.46 5.25 -5.94
CA ASN A 37 4.08 5.74 -5.95
C ASN A 37 3.09 4.65 -5.55
N PHE A 38 3.32 3.40 -5.94
CA PHE A 38 2.49 2.29 -5.52
C PHE A 38 2.58 2.02 -4.01
N SER A 39 3.78 2.06 -3.43
CA SER A 39 3.97 1.90 -1.98
C SER A 39 3.25 2.99 -1.17
N MET A 40 3.25 4.23 -1.67
CA MET A 40 2.49 5.34 -1.09
C MET A 40 0.97 5.14 -1.23
N GLU A 41 0.47 4.70 -2.39
CA GLU A 41 -0.97 4.47 -2.56
C GLU A 41 -1.48 3.31 -1.68
N ILE A 42 -0.72 2.21 -1.54
CA ILE A 42 -1.03 1.14 -0.58
C ILE A 42 -1.05 1.69 0.86
N TRP A 43 -0.07 2.51 1.23
CA TRP A 43 -0.02 3.15 2.55
C TRP A 43 -1.29 3.96 2.83
N LYS A 44 -1.75 4.78 1.87
CA LYS A 44 -2.97 5.57 2.02
C LYS A 44 -4.21 4.70 2.18
N GLU A 45 -4.28 3.59 1.45
CA GLU A 45 -5.39 2.64 1.58
C GLU A 45 -5.42 2.02 2.98
N ILE A 46 -4.29 1.53 3.49
CA ILE A 46 -4.21 0.98 4.85
C ILE A 46 -4.53 2.05 5.89
N TYR A 47 -3.99 3.27 5.73
CA TYR A 47 -4.25 4.39 6.63
C TYR A 47 -5.73 4.76 6.70
N SER A 48 -6.43 4.72 5.56
CA SER A 48 -7.86 5.04 5.46
C SER A 48 -8.76 4.07 6.25
N LYS A 49 -8.26 2.90 6.66
CA LYS A 49 -9.00 1.88 7.42
C LYS A 49 -9.12 2.17 8.93
N LYS A 50 -8.87 3.41 9.35
CA LYS A 50 -8.92 3.88 10.76
C LYS A 50 -8.08 2.99 11.68
N LEU A 51 -6.77 3.06 11.49
CA LEU A 51 -5.82 2.32 12.32
C LEU A 51 -6.04 2.65 13.81
N PRO A 52 -5.79 1.69 14.72
CA PRO A 52 -5.93 1.95 16.15
C PRO A 52 -5.01 3.09 16.62
N ASN A 53 -5.50 4.00 17.46
CA ASN A 53 -4.78 5.19 17.99
C ASN A 53 -3.42 4.91 18.67
N ARG A 54 -3.10 3.64 18.95
CA ARG A 54 -1.81 3.21 19.53
C ARG A 54 -0.72 2.98 18.49
N ILE A 55 -1.05 2.96 17.20
CA ILE A 55 -0.06 2.90 16.13
C ILE A 55 0.41 4.34 15.91
N GLN A 56 1.73 4.55 16.00
CA GLN A 56 2.35 5.87 15.84
C GLN A 56 2.96 6.03 14.44
N GLU A 57 3.36 4.93 13.81
CA GLU A 57 4.01 4.91 12.51
C GLU A 57 3.49 3.77 11.64
N LEU A 58 3.46 3.99 10.32
CA LEU A 58 3.17 2.98 9.32
C LEU A 58 4.23 3.02 8.21
N GLU A 59 4.83 1.87 7.92
CA GLU A 59 5.69 1.65 6.76
C GLU A 59 5.05 0.63 5.82
N VAL A 60 5.04 0.94 4.53
CA VAL A 60 4.71 -0.02 3.45
C VAL A 60 5.93 -0.20 2.59
N LYS A 61 6.35 -1.46 2.40
CA LYS A 61 7.48 -1.86 1.56
C LYS A 61 7.01 -2.76 0.44
N VAL A 62 7.26 -2.35 -0.80
CA VAL A 62 6.90 -3.11 -2.01
C VAL A 62 8.18 -3.54 -2.70
N LYS A 63 8.33 -4.85 -2.92
CA LYS A 63 9.41 -5.41 -3.71
C LYS A 63 8.94 -5.58 -5.15
N GLU A 64 9.67 -4.98 -6.09
CA GLU A 64 9.45 -5.21 -7.51
C GLU A 64 10.02 -6.57 -7.92
N ASP A 65 11.20 -6.87 -7.39
CA ASP A 65 11.90 -8.13 -7.61
C ASP A 65 12.77 -8.49 -6.38
N SER A 66 13.68 -9.45 -6.55
CA SER A 66 14.57 -9.92 -5.49
C SER A 66 15.62 -8.90 -5.00
N LYS A 67 15.90 -7.85 -5.78
CA LYS A 67 16.97 -6.87 -5.60
C LYS A 67 16.44 -5.44 -5.42
N SER A 68 15.24 -5.14 -5.92
CA SER A 68 14.67 -3.79 -5.99
C SER A 68 13.40 -3.68 -5.15
N TYR A 69 13.34 -2.63 -4.33
CA TYR A 69 12.16 -2.31 -3.53
C TYR A 69 12.01 -0.80 -3.36
N ALA A 70 10.78 -0.36 -3.09
CA ALA A 70 10.50 0.96 -2.56
C ALA A 70 9.74 0.85 -1.24
N SER A 71 9.89 1.87 -0.40
CA SER A 71 9.16 1.97 0.86
C SER A 71 8.61 3.37 1.07
N PHE A 72 7.41 3.45 1.63
CA PHE A 72 6.81 4.69 2.10
C PHE A 72 6.54 4.58 3.60
N HIS A 73 7.09 5.51 4.37
CA HIS A 73 7.03 5.53 5.83
C HIS A 73 6.55 6.91 6.30
N LYS A 74 5.58 6.93 7.23
CA LYS A 74 5.08 8.16 7.85
C LYS A 74 4.41 7.86 9.20
N GLU A 75 4.43 8.86 10.08
CA GLU A 75 3.58 8.92 11.28
C GLU A 75 2.08 8.92 10.88
N VAL A 76 1.24 8.32 11.72
CA VAL A 76 -0.21 8.07 11.48
C VAL A 76 -1.13 8.91 12.36
#